data_AF-A0AAE4K833-F1
#
_entry.id   AF-A0AAE4K833-F1
#
_cell.length_a   1.000
_cell.length_b   1.000
_cell.length_c   1.000
_cell.angle_alpha   90.00
_cell.angle_beta   90.00
_cell.angle_gamma   90.00
#
_symmetry.space_group_name_H-M   'P 1'
#
loop_
_entity.id
_entity.type
_entity.pdbx_description
1 polymer ?
#
loop_
_entity_poly.entity_id
_entity_poly.type
_entity_poly.pdbx_seq_one_letter_code
_entity_poly.pdbx_strand_id
1 'polypeptide(L)'
;MSQLADSIITGPLVFQTVPTEKAAALIYVPGLGWMEWVEVSGVGAFQGYRTLRCGALEFGTTTAPRSYEADLVGGLGSKTSQASIWAWAQQNGHAVAAAAWSTKVFKFADVDANTFRFPDLRDVFARFAGTDADTGQAVVLGSYKADTIKAHGHSIEVNSSAGSGSRLAAGTGTNGSGSIGTGATGSAETAPKHTAFAPRIHI
;
A
#
# COMPACT_ATOMS: atom_id res chain seq x y z
N MET A 1 44.69 4.55 -26.07
CA MET A 1 43.98 3.27 -25.95
C MET A 1 42.74 3.51 -25.13
N SER A 2 41.58 3.20 -25.72
CA SER A 2 40.27 3.68 -25.29
C SER A 2 39.84 3.04 -23.97
N GLN A 3 39.52 3.89 -22.99
CA GLN A 3 38.95 3.58 -21.68
C GLN A 3 37.54 2.93 -21.77
N LEU A 4 37.06 2.64 -22.99
CA LEU A 4 35.76 2.03 -23.27
C LEU A 4 35.80 0.49 -23.29
N ALA A 5 36.97 -0.15 -23.34
CA ALA A 5 37.05 -1.61 -23.37
C ALA A 5 36.59 -2.27 -22.05
N ASP A 6 36.74 -1.58 -20.92
CA ASP A 6 36.22 -2.02 -19.60
C ASP A 6 34.73 -1.67 -19.38
N SER A 7 34.07 -1.04 -20.36
CA SER A 7 32.66 -0.61 -20.26
C SER A 7 31.68 -1.43 -21.11
N ILE A 8 32.14 -2.54 -21.70
CA ILE A 8 31.29 -3.48 -22.42
C ILE A 8 30.84 -4.56 -21.44
N ILE A 9 29.59 -4.48 -20.98
CA ILE A 9 28.93 -5.62 -20.35
C ILE A 9 28.64 -6.63 -21.47
N THR A 10 29.30 -7.79 -21.42
CA THR A 10 29.09 -8.93 -22.33
C THR A 10 27.74 -9.60 -22.08
N GLY A 11 26.65 -8.86 -22.31
CA GLY A 11 25.29 -9.26 -21.99
C GLY A 11 25.04 -9.44 -20.49
N PRO A 12 23.76 -9.51 -20.07
CA PRO A 12 23.46 -9.88 -18.70
C PRO A 12 23.88 -11.33 -18.45
N LEU A 13 24.58 -11.56 -17.34
CA LEU A 13 24.77 -12.93 -16.88
C LEU A 13 23.39 -13.49 -16.50
N VAL A 14 23.00 -14.55 -17.20
CA VAL A 14 21.73 -15.25 -16.96
C VAL A 14 22.00 -16.47 -16.09
N PHE A 15 21.30 -16.57 -14.97
CA PHE A 15 21.38 -17.73 -14.08
C PHE A 15 20.01 -18.41 -13.98
N GLN A 16 20.00 -19.75 -13.91
CA GLN A 16 18.76 -20.52 -13.72
C GLN A 16 18.17 -20.34 -12.31
N THR A 17 19.04 -20.10 -11.32
CA THR A 17 18.69 -19.86 -9.93
C THR A 17 19.50 -18.69 -9.40
N VAL A 18 19.02 -18.08 -8.31
CA VAL A 18 19.74 -16.97 -7.67
C VAL A 18 21.06 -17.48 -7.08
N PRO A 19 22.22 -16.96 -7.51
CA PRO A 19 23.50 -17.37 -6.94
C PRO A 19 23.64 -16.92 -5.49
N THR A 20 24.36 -17.70 -4.68
CA THR A 20 24.63 -17.38 -3.26
C THR A 20 25.80 -16.43 -3.08
N GLU A 21 26.64 -16.27 -4.10
CA GLU A 21 27.82 -15.41 -4.09
C GLU A 21 27.76 -14.39 -5.24
N LYS A 22 28.50 -13.28 -5.07
CA LYS A 22 28.55 -12.20 -6.05
C LYS A 22 29.23 -12.67 -7.33
N ALA A 23 28.45 -12.88 -8.38
CA ALA A 23 28.94 -13.18 -9.72
C ALA A 23 29.06 -11.91 -10.59
N ALA A 24 28.09 -11.00 -10.49
CA ALA A 24 28.11 -9.68 -11.10
C ALA A 24 27.25 -8.70 -10.29
N ALA A 25 27.36 -7.40 -10.59
CA ALA A 25 26.51 -6.40 -9.95
C ALA A 25 25.03 -6.54 -10.35
N LEU A 26 24.76 -6.96 -11.58
CA LEU A 26 23.42 -7.16 -12.13
C LEU A 26 23.36 -8.50 -12.86
N ILE A 27 22.32 -9.28 -12.60
CA ILE A 27 22.05 -10.56 -13.25
C ILE A 27 20.58 -10.64 -13.69
N TYR A 28 20.28 -11.58 -14.58
CA TYR A 28 18.92 -11.94 -14.92
C TYR A 28 18.63 -13.39 -14.50
N VAL A 29 17.51 -13.60 -13.82
CA VAL A 29 17.04 -14.94 -13.43
C VAL A 29 15.66 -15.18 -14.06
N PRO A 30 15.50 -16.17 -14.96
CA PRO A 30 14.21 -16.48 -15.55
C PRO A 30 13.13 -16.70 -14.48
N GLY A 31 11.97 -16.06 -14.64
CA GLY A 31 10.88 -16.15 -13.69
C GLY A 31 11.00 -15.23 -12.45
N LEU A 32 12.13 -14.59 -12.21
CA LEU A 32 12.30 -13.55 -11.17
C LEU A 32 12.63 -12.17 -11.77
N GLY A 33 13.28 -12.15 -12.94
CA GLY A 33 13.63 -10.94 -13.65
C GLY A 33 15.04 -10.45 -13.31
N TRP A 34 15.20 -9.13 -13.34
CA TRP A 34 16.48 -8.46 -13.10
C TRP A 34 16.77 -8.33 -11.60
N MET A 35 17.97 -8.74 -11.21
CA MET A 35 18.40 -8.72 -9.82
C MET A 35 19.75 -8.02 -9.67
N GLU A 36 19.85 -7.17 -8.66
CA GLU A 36 21.07 -6.47 -8.28
C GLU A 36 21.71 -7.10 -7.04
N TRP A 37 23.04 -7.12 -6.99
CA TRP A 37 23.76 -7.51 -5.79
C TRP A 37 23.69 -6.37 -4.76
N VAL A 38 23.12 -6.66 -3.59
CA VAL A 38 22.92 -5.70 -2.51
C VAL A 38 23.75 -6.12 -1.30
N GLU A 39 24.45 -5.16 -0.72
CA GLU A 39 25.19 -5.31 0.54
C GLU A 39 24.79 -4.17 1.47
N VAL A 40 23.94 -4.47 2.44
CA VAL A 40 23.48 -3.52 3.45
C VAL A 40 23.87 -4.04 4.83
N SER A 41 24.53 -3.20 5.61
CA SER A 41 24.83 -3.42 7.03
C SER A 41 23.85 -2.66 7.93
N GLY A 42 23.61 -3.16 9.15
CA GLY A 42 22.75 -2.50 10.14
C GLY A 42 21.33 -3.04 10.17
N VAL A 43 20.34 -2.16 10.33
CA VAL A 43 18.92 -2.55 10.39
C VAL A 43 18.50 -3.17 9.06
N GLY A 44 18.00 -4.40 9.11
CA GLY A 44 17.71 -5.17 7.91
C GLY A 44 18.96 -5.51 7.10
N ALA A 45 20.07 -5.87 7.77
CA ALA A 45 21.28 -6.30 7.09
C ALA A 45 21.00 -7.43 6.10
N PHE A 46 21.56 -7.32 4.89
CA PHE A 46 21.36 -8.27 3.80
C PHE A 46 22.54 -8.23 2.84
N GLN A 47 23.00 -9.41 2.45
CA GLN A 47 24.01 -9.61 1.41
C GLN A 47 23.48 -10.68 0.45
N GLY A 48 23.31 -10.31 -0.82
CA GLY A 48 22.80 -11.22 -1.83
C GLY A 48 22.11 -10.48 -2.97
N TYR A 49 21.54 -11.25 -3.90
CA TYR A 49 20.77 -10.66 -4.99
C TYR A 49 19.34 -10.32 -4.55
N ARG A 50 18.91 -9.12 -4.92
CA ARG A 50 17.56 -8.60 -4.72
C ARG A 50 17.00 -8.18 -6.07
N THR A 51 15.73 -8.51 -6.33
CA THR A 51 15.04 -7.99 -7.52
C THR A 51 14.97 -6.46 -7.48
N LEU A 52 15.15 -5.81 -8.63
CA LEU A 52 15.06 -4.34 -8.75
C LEU A 52 13.71 -3.78 -8.32
N ARG A 53 12.68 -4.64 -8.28
CA ARG A 53 11.31 -4.28 -7.87
C ARG A 53 11.00 -4.73 -6.44
N CYS A 54 11.97 -5.17 -5.64
CA CYS A 54 11.71 -5.71 -4.31
C CYS A 54 10.91 -4.71 -3.47
N GLY A 55 9.77 -5.15 -2.94
CA GLY A 55 8.86 -4.31 -2.18
C GLY A 55 7.85 -3.52 -3.02
N ALA A 56 7.97 -3.55 -4.35
CA ALA A 56 7.00 -2.94 -5.24
C ALA A 56 5.68 -3.69 -5.19
N LEU A 57 4.60 -2.91 -5.16
CA LEU A 57 3.27 -3.46 -5.15
C LEU A 57 2.83 -3.84 -6.56
N GLU A 58 2.30 -5.05 -6.70
CA GLU A 58 1.82 -5.64 -7.95
C GLU A 58 0.30 -5.87 -7.90
N PHE A 59 -0.37 -5.67 -9.01
CA PHE A 59 -1.79 -5.99 -9.18
C PHE A 59 -1.90 -7.19 -10.12
N GLY A 60 -2.65 -8.22 -9.72
CA GLY A 60 -2.71 -9.46 -10.48
C GLY A 60 -4.10 -10.05 -10.59
N THR A 61 -4.32 -10.80 -11.67
CA THR A 61 -5.56 -11.50 -11.99
C THR A 61 -5.41 -13.03 -11.93
N THR A 62 -4.22 -13.53 -11.59
CA THR A 62 -3.95 -14.98 -11.50
C THR A 62 -4.44 -15.55 -10.17
N THR A 63 -4.92 -16.79 -10.15
CA THR A 63 -5.41 -17.43 -8.92
C THR A 63 -4.30 -17.70 -7.89
N ALA A 64 -3.09 -18.00 -8.37
CA ALA A 64 -1.90 -18.19 -7.54
C ALA A 64 -0.87 -17.08 -7.82
N PRO A 65 -0.07 -16.68 -6.81
CA PRO A 65 1.01 -15.74 -7.01
C PRO A 65 2.07 -16.34 -7.95
N ARG A 66 2.63 -15.49 -8.81
CA ARG A 66 3.78 -15.88 -9.64
C ARG A 66 5.03 -16.06 -8.79
N SER A 67 6.08 -16.65 -9.35
CA SER A 67 7.36 -16.90 -8.65
C SER A 67 8.01 -15.66 -8.04
N TYR A 68 7.73 -14.48 -8.57
CA TYR A 68 8.20 -13.18 -8.06
C TYR A 68 7.17 -12.44 -7.19
N GLU A 69 6.00 -13.04 -6.92
CA GLU A 69 4.91 -12.40 -6.16
C GLU A 69 4.70 -13.12 -4.82
N ALA A 70 4.29 -12.37 -3.80
CA ALA A 70 3.64 -12.92 -2.62
C ALA A 70 2.27 -12.26 -2.38
N ASP A 71 1.31 -13.06 -1.92
CA ASP A 71 -0.03 -12.57 -1.56
C ASP A 71 0.02 -11.76 -0.27
N LEU A 72 -0.52 -10.54 -0.31
CA LEU A 72 -0.65 -9.68 0.86
C LEU A 72 -1.99 -9.93 1.57
N VAL A 73 -2.13 -11.16 2.08
CA VAL A 73 -3.31 -11.65 2.82
C VAL A 73 -2.99 -12.04 4.26
N GLY A 74 -1.87 -11.56 4.80
CA GLY A 74 -1.44 -11.86 6.17
C GLY A 74 -0.80 -13.23 6.37
N GLY A 75 -0.35 -13.88 5.28
CA GLY A 75 0.36 -15.17 5.32
C GLY A 75 1.74 -15.07 5.98
N LEU A 76 2.31 -16.21 6.38
CA LEU A 76 3.66 -16.28 6.92
C LEU A 76 4.70 -16.44 5.79
N GLY A 77 5.81 -15.74 5.92
CA GLY A 77 7.00 -15.85 5.08
C GLY A 77 8.21 -16.35 5.87
N SER A 78 9.20 -16.90 5.17
CA SER A 78 10.44 -17.44 5.74
C SER A 78 11.52 -16.37 5.75
N LYS A 79 12.11 -16.07 6.91
CA LYS A 79 13.23 -15.12 7.03
C LYS A 79 14.50 -15.59 6.30
N THR A 80 14.60 -16.88 5.99
CA THR A 80 15.73 -17.45 5.22
C THR A 80 15.43 -17.42 3.73
N SER A 81 14.32 -18.02 3.30
CA SER A 81 13.99 -18.14 1.87
C SER A 81 13.57 -16.80 1.25
N GLN A 82 13.06 -15.88 2.06
CA GLN A 82 12.58 -14.56 1.66
C GLN A 82 13.37 -13.48 2.41
N ALA A 83 14.65 -13.72 2.66
CA ALA A 83 15.55 -12.82 3.37
C ALA A 83 15.61 -11.41 2.74
N SER A 84 15.61 -11.35 1.40
CA SER A 84 15.67 -10.08 0.66
C SER A 84 14.52 -9.14 1.02
N ILE A 85 13.27 -9.62 0.93
CA ILE A 85 12.08 -8.81 1.22
C ILE A 85 11.93 -8.52 2.72
N TRP A 86 12.32 -9.45 3.59
CA TRP A 86 12.32 -9.20 5.04
C TRP A 86 13.33 -8.11 5.44
N ALA A 87 14.52 -8.14 4.85
CA ALA A 87 15.51 -7.09 5.02
C ALA A 87 15.02 -5.75 4.47
N TRP A 88 14.45 -5.75 3.27
CA TRP A 88 13.84 -4.55 2.67
C TRP A 88 12.75 -3.94 3.56
N ALA A 89 11.88 -4.77 4.15
CA ALA A 89 10.82 -4.31 5.04
C ALA A 89 11.38 -3.62 6.30
N GLN A 90 12.46 -4.14 6.88
CA GLN A 90 13.15 -3.51 8.01
C GLN A 90 13.82 -2.19 7.62
N GLN A 91 14.55 -2.18 6.49
CA GLN A 91 15.24 -0.99 5.97
C GLN A 91 14.29 0.18 5.72
N ASN A 92 13.05 -0.11 5.34
CA ASN A 92 12.02 0.89 5.01
C ASN A 92 11.02 1.15 6.17
N GLY A 93 11.28 0.63 7.37
CA GLY A 93 10.40 0.86 8.53
C GLY A 93 9.00 0.22 8.41
N HIS A 94 8.87 -0.82 7.59
CA HIS A 94 7.63 -1.60 7.45
C HIS A 94 7.56 -2.80 8.40
N ALA A 95 8.67 -3.20 9.01
CA ALA A 95 8.69 -4.24 10.04
C ALA A 95 8.17 -3.71 11.38
N VAL A 96 7.27 -4.46 12.02
CA VAL A 96 6.73 -4.20 13.36
C VAL A 96 6.76 -5.47 14.20
N ALA A 97 6.65 -5.34 15.52
CA ALA A 97 6.46 -6.50 16.40
C ALA A 97 5.12 -7.21 16.12
N ALA A 98 5.04 -8.52 16.32
CA ALA A 98 3.81 -9.31 16.13
C ALA A 98 2.56 -8.69 16.76
N ALA A 99 2.68 -8.17 17.99
CA ALA A 99 1.57 -7.58 18.73
C ALA A 99 1.08 -6.23 18.15
N ALA A 100 1.90 -5.55 17.35
CA ALA A 100 1.56 -4.29 16.69
C ALA A 100 1.03 -4.48 15.26
N TRP A 101 0.98 -5.72 14.76
CA TRP A 101 0.48 -6.02 13.43
C TRP A 101 -1.04 -6.01 13.41
N SER A 102 -1.60 -5.35 12.38
CA SER A 102 -3.03 -5.32 12.12
C SER A 102 -3.30 -5.49 10.63
N THR A 103 -4.46 -6.03 10.30
CA THR A 103 -4.93 -6.07 8.91
C THR A 103 -5.13 -4.65 8.38
N LYS A 104 -5.17 -4.52 7.05
CA LYS A 104 -5.39 -3.27 6.31
C LYS A 104 -4.27 -2.24 6.43
N VAL A 105 -3.14 -2.58 7.03
CA VAL A 105 -1.97 -1.71 7.14
C VAL A 105 -0.81 -2.38 6.42
N PHE A 106 -0.02 -1.62 5.65
CA PHE A 106 1.15 -2.16 4.96
C PHE A 106 2.34 -2.30 5.93
N LYS A 107 2.24 -3.27 6.83
CA LYS A 107 3.28 -3.64 7.79
C LYS A 107 3.52 -5.14 7.79
N PHE A 108 4.79 -5.51 7.91
CA PHE A 108 5.25 -6.87 8.12
C PHE A 108 5.39 -7.11 9.61
N ALA A 109 5.01 -8.29 10.10
CA ALA A 109 5.18 -8.63 11.51
C ALA A 109 6.41 -9.50 11.71
N ASP A 110 7.27 -9.15 12.66
CA ASP A 110 8.25 -10.09 13.22
C ASP A 110 7.50 -11.08 14.13
N VAL A 111 7.34 -12.32 13.69
CA VAL A 111 6.55 -13.35 14.39
C VAL A 111 7.43 -14.15 15.32
N ASP A 112 8.51 -14.73 14.79
CA ASP A 112 9.47 -15.53 15.53
C ASP A 112 10.85 -15.50 14.86
N ALA A 113 11.79 -16.30 15.37
CA ALA A 113 13.17 -16.36 14.85
C ALA A 113 13.27 -16.73 13.37
N ASN A 114 12.30 -17.49 12.83
CA ASN A 114 12.33 -18.07 11.50
C ASN A 114 11.31 -17.44 10.54
N THR A 115 10.22 -16.88 11.07
CA THR A 115 9.10 -16.42 10.26
C THR A 115 8.75 -14.95 10.49
N PHE A 116 8.22 -14.35 9.44
CA PHE A 116 7.58 -13.04 9.49
C PHE A 116 6.18 -13.15 8.88
N ARG A 117 5.30 -12.19 9.15
CA ARG A 117 3.98 -12.10 8.54
C ARG A 117 3.96 -11.02 7.47
N PHE A 118 3.42 -11.34 6.29
CA PHE A 118 3.15 -10.35 5.25
C PHE A 118 2.04 -9.39 5.69
N PRO A 119 1.97 -8.19 5.10
CA PRO A 119 0.77 -7.36 5.17
C PRO A 119 -0.51 -8.12 4.77
N ASP A 120 -1.65 -7.72 5.33
CA ASP A 120 -2.98 -8.12 4.85
C ASP A 120 -3.69 -6.88 4.35
N LEU A 121 -3.89 -6.77 3.03
CA LEU A 121 -4.48 -5.60 2.39
C LEU A 121 -5.79 -5.93 1.66
N ARG A 122 -6.48 -7.00 2.06
CA ARG A 122 -7.84 -7.25 1.58
C ARG A 122 -8.79 -6.13 2.03
N ASP A 123 -9.81 -5.88 1.22
CA ASP A 123 -10.89 -4.92 1.48
C ASP A 123 -10.47 -3.43 1.58
N VAL A 124 -9.32 -3.05 1.01
CA VAL A 124 -8.84 -1.66 0.97
C VAL A 124 -8.34 -1.26 -0.42
N PHE A 125 -8.58 0.00 -0.81
CA PHE A 125 -8.13 0.55 -2.09
C PHE A 125 -6.75 1.15 -2.02
N ALA A 126 -6.01 1.04 -3.12
CA ALA A 126 -4.76 1.76 -3.30
C ALA A 126 -4.90 3.29 -3.32
N ARG A 127 -4.13 4.00 -2.51
CA ARG A 127 -3.91 5.46 -2.64
C ARG A 127 -2.42 5.86 -2.61
N PHE A 128 -2.05 6.97 -3.24
CA PHE A 128 -0.71 7.54 -3.07
C PHE A 128 -0.63 8.37 -1.78
N ALA A 129 0.55 8.42 -1.15
CA ALA A 129 0.77 9.30 0.00
C ALA A 129 0.59 10.77 -0.41
N GLY A 130 0.12 11.58 0.54
CA GLY A 130 -0.18 13.00 0.35
C GLY A 130 -0.52 13.64 1.70
N THR A 131 -1.10 14.84 1.70
CA THR A 131 -1.59 15.46 2.93
C THR A 131 -2.99 14.95 3.25
N ASP A 132 -3.20 14.47 4.47
CA ASP A 132 -4.52 14.13 4.98
C ASP A 132 -5.34 15.42 5.08
N ALA A 133 -6.41 15.49 4.30
CA ALA A 133 -7.28 16.66 4.25
C ALA A 133 -7.98 16.92 5.59
N ASP A 134 -8.15 15.90 6.45
CA ASP A 134 -8.83 16.03 7.74
C ASP A 134 -7.94 16.62 8.83
N THR A 135 -6.65 16.27 8.82
CA THR A 135 -5.69 16.64 9.87
C THR A 135 -4.63 17.63 9.42
N GLY A 136 -4.51 17.86 8.11
CA GLY A 136 -3.44 18.66 7.51
C GLY A 136 -2.06 18.01 7.59
N GLN A 137 -1.97 16.76 8.07
CA GLN A 137 -0.71 16.05 8.29
C GLN A 137 -0.31 15.21 7.07
N ALA A 138 0.98 14.93 6.93
CA ALA A 138 1.46 14.00 5.91
C ALA A 138 0.94 12.57 6.21
N VAL A 139 0.30 11.95 5.23
CA VAL A 139 -0.15 10.55 5.30
C VAL A 139 1.08 9.65 5.29
N VAL A 140 1.25 8.89 6.38
CA VAL A 140 2.34 7.92 6.52
C VAL A 140 2.16 6.80 5.50
N LEU A 141 3.22 6.46 4.76
CA LEU A 141 3.19 5.35 3.82
C LEU A 141 2.70 4.05 4.50
N GLY A 142 1.71 3.41 3.89
CA GLY A 142 1.10 2.19 4.41
C GLY A 142 0.04 2.38 5.48
N SER A 143 -0.32 3.62 5.85
CA SER A 143 -1.40 3.88 6.80
C SER A 143 -2.78 3.57 6.21
N TYR A 144 -3.68 3.11 7.07
CA TYR A 144 -5.09 2.93 6.77
C TYR A 144 -5.89 4.20 7.08
N LYS A 145 -6.89 4.51 6.24
CA LYS A 145 -7.95 5.47 6.50
C LYS A 145 -9.32 4.82 6.25
N ALA A 146 -10.27 5.05 7.16
CA ALA A 146 -11.66 4.65 6.97
C ALA A 146 -12.34 5.44 5.84
N ASP A 147 -13.49 4.94 5.35
CA ASP A 147 -14.30 5.67 4.39
C ASP A 147 -14.87 6.95 5.01
N THR A 148 -14.90 8.00 4.19
CA THR A 148 -15.39 9.32 4.56
C THR A 148 -16.20 9.91 3.41
N ILE A 149 -17.20 10.72 3.72
CA ILE A 149 -17.91 11.55 2.76
C ILE A 149 -17.52 13.00 3.01
N LYS A 150 -17.36 13.81 1.96
CA LYS A 150 -17.09 15.24 2.14
C LYS A 150 -18.24 15.89 2.90
N ALA A 151 -17.91 16.70 3.89
CA ALA A 151 -18.85 17.40 4.75
C ALA A 151 -19.78 18.25 3.90
N HIS A 152 -21.07 17.91 3.94
CA HIS A 152 -22.12 18.71 3.33
C HIS A 152 -23.38 18.66 4.19
N GLY A 153 -24.20 19.70 4.05
CA GLY A 153 -25.54 19.76 4.61
C GLY A 153 -26.57 19.83 3.48
N HIS A 154 -27.80 19.48 3.80
CA HIS A 154 -28.93 19.65 2.91
C HIS A 154 -29.81 20.81 3.40
N SER A 155 -30.48 21.48 2.49
CA SER A 155 -31.54 22.43 2.81
C SER A 155 -32.86 21.90 2.28
N ILE A 156 -33.87 21.86 3.14
CA ILE A 156 -35.22 21.44 2.77
C ILE A 156 -36.09 22.70 2.70
N GLU A 157 -36.77 22.88 1.57
CA GLU A 157 -37.71 23.99 1.41
C GLU A 157 -38.98 23.75 2.23
N VAL A 158 -39.45 24.78 2.93
CA VAL A 158 -40.72 24.81 3.66
C VAL A 158 -41.68 25.81 3.00
N ASN A 159 -42.97 25.47 2.94
CA ASN A 159 -44.00 26.38 2.45
C ASN A 159 -45.34 26.13 3.17
N SER A 160 -46.24 27.12 3.14
CA SER A 160 -47.58 27.10 3.72
C SER A 160 -48.55 26.14 3.01
N SER A 161 -48.22 25.69 1.80
CA SER A 161 -48.98 24.68 1.06
C SER A 161 -48.15 23.41 0.96
N ALA A 162 -48.52 22.37 1.70
CA ALA A 162 -47.88 21.06 1.63
C ALA A 162 -48.09 20.46 0.22
N GLY A 163 -47.11 20.61 -0.66
CA GLY A 163 -47.10 20.06 -2.01
C GLY A 163 -46.35 18.72 -2.04
N SER A 164 -46.93 17.75 -2.75
CA SER A 164 -46.43 16.37 -2.84
C SER A 164 -44.94 16.32 -3.22
N GLY A 165 -44.10 15.75 -2.34
CA GLY A 165 -42.81 15.12 -2.70
C GLY A 165 -41.49 15.85 -2.37
N SER A 166 -41.46 17.13 -1.98
CA SER A 166 -40.17 17.79 -1.65
C SER A 166 -40.24 18.99 -0.70
N ARG A 167 -41.42 19.37 -0.21
CA ARG A 167 -41.59 20.54 0.68
C ARG A 167 -42.23 20.09 1.98
N LEU A 168 -41.65 20.50 3.12
CA LEU A 168 -42.27 20.30 4.42
C LEU A 168 -43.30 21.41 4.67
N ALA A 169 -44.40 21.07 5.35
CA ALA A 169 -45.42 22.06 5.73
C ALA A 169 -44.84 23.03 6.76
N ALA A 170 -44.96 24.33 6.50
CA ALA A 170 -44.64 25.35 7.50
C ALA A 170 -45.67 25.29 8.65
N GLY A 171 -45.23 25.56 9.90
CA GLY A 171 -46.11 25.57 11.07
C GLY A 171 -47.26 26.57 10.94
N THR A 172 -48.38 26.29 11.62
CA THR A 172 -49.60 27.11 11.61
C THR A 172 -49.29 28.57 11.93
N GLY A 173 -49.61 29.49 11.00
CA GLY A 173 -49.39 30.94 11.14
C GLY A 173 -48.16 31.49 10.39
N THR A 174 -47.39 30.65 9.70
CA THR A 174 -46.22 31.08 8.92
C THR A 174 -46.63 31.44 7.49
N ASN A 175 -46.70 32.74 7.17
CA ASN A 175 -46.87 33.23 5.79
C ASN A 175 -45.49 33.36 5.14
N GLY A 176 -45.02 32.34 4.43
CA GLY A 176 -43.81 32.46 3.62
C GLY A 176 -43.13 31.13 3.26
N SER A 177 -42.42 31.16 2.13
CA SER A 177 -41.44 30.14 1.76
C SER A 177 -40.16 30.34 2.56
N GLY A 178 -39.58 29.27 3.10
CA GLY A 178 -38.32 29.29 3.82
C GLY A 178 -37.49 28.03 3.57
N SER A 179 -36.34 27.90 4.23
CA SER A 179 -35.52 26.68 4.19
C SER A 179 -35.04 26.29 5.58
N ILE A 180 -35.14 25.01 5.91
CA ILE A 180 -34.51 24.43 7.10
C ILE A 180 -33.26 23.67 6.64
N GLY A 181 -32.09 24.07 7.13
CA GLY A 181 -30.85 23.37 6.89
C GLY A 181 -30.68 22.19 7.84
N THR A 182 -30.13 21.08 7.36
CA THR A 182 -29.51 20.08 8.24
C THR A 182 -28.17 20.63 8.74
N GLY A 183 -27.64 20.03 9.80
CA GLY A 183 -26.20 20.17 10.10
C GLY A 183 -25.35 19.60 8.95
N ALA A 184 -24.10 20.02 8.87
CA ALA A 184 -23.13 19.38 7.99
C ALA A 184 -22.71 18.03 8.57
N THR A 185 -22.69 16.98 7.73
CA THR A 185 -22.19 15.65 8.08
C THR A 185 -21.09 15.26 7.11
N GLY A 186 -19.98 14.72 7.65
CA GLY A 186 -18.86 14.22 6.87
C GLY A 186 -17.51 14.78 7.33
N SER A 187 -16.51 14.59 6.49
CA SER A 187 -15.10 14.91 6.71
C SER A 187 -14.61 15.90 5.64
N ALA A 188 -13.32 16.24 5.59
CA ALA A 188 -12.79 17.21 4.62
C ALA A 188 -12.88 16.72 3.15
N GLU A 189 -12.90 15.40 2.93
CA GLU A 189 -12.95 14.79 1.60
C GLU A 189 -13.91 13.58 1.52
N THR A 190 -14.33 13.24 0.30
CA THR A 190 -14.95 11.93 0.02
C THR A 190 -13.86 10.95 -0.33
N ALA A 191 -13.68 9.91 0.47
CA ALA A 191 -12.68 8.87 0.25
C ALA A 191 -13.27 7.49 0.57
N PRO A 192 -13.03 6.46 -0.25
CA PRO A 192 -13.33 5.09 0.16
C PRO A 192 -12.35 4.64 1.25
N LYS A 193 -12.65 3.51 1.93
CA LYS A 193 -11.68 2.82 2.79
C LYS A 193 -10.44 2.55 1.96
N HIS A 194 -9.34 3.16 2.33
CA HIS A 194 -8.12 3.04 1.56
C HIS A 194 -6.95 2.84 2.50
N THR A 195 -6.06 2.02 2.01
CA THR A 195 -4.69 1.94 2.47
C THR A 195 -3.92 2.30 1.24
N ALA A 196 -2.86 3.08 1.35
CA ALA A 196 -2.03 3.26 0.18
C ALA A 196 -1.69 1.87 -0.44
N PHE A 197 -2.05 1.62 -1.71
CA PHE A 197 -1.88 0.38 -2.52
C PHE A 197 -2.88 -0.85 -2.48
N ALA A 198 -2.90 -1.70 -3.55
CA ALA A 198 -3.69 -2.96 -3.71
C ALA A 198 -2.87 -4.15 -4.28
N PRO A 199 -2.96 -5.38 -3.74
CA PRO A 199 -1.77 -5.78 -3.01
C PRO A 199 -1.28 -7.21 -3.29
N ARG A 200 -0.39 -7.30 -4.26
CA ARG A 200 0.71 -8.27 -4.23
C ARG A 200 2.00 -7.49 -4.03
N ILE A 201 3.05 -8.17 -3.62
CA ILE A 201 4.37 -7.54 -3.54
C ILE A 201 5.37 -8.36 -4.34
N HIS A 202 6.24 -7.66 -5.06
CA HIS A 202 7.36 -8.29 -5.72
C HIS A 202 8.42 -8.64 -4.68
N ILE A 203 8.74 -9.94 -4.55
CA ILE A 203 9.67 -10.47 -3.54
C ILE A 203 11.09 -10.67 -4.06
#